data_AF-A0A7L3N8L2-F1
#
_entry.id   AF-A0A7L3N8L2-F1
#
_cell.length_a   1.000
_cell.length_b   1.000
_cell.length_c   1.000
_cell.angle_alpha   90.00
_cell.angle_beta   90.00
_cell.angle_gamma   90.00
#
_symmetry.space_group_name_H-M   'P 1'
#
loop_
_entity.id
_entity.type
_entity.pdbx_description
1 polymer ?
#
loop_
_entity_poly.entity_id
_entity_poly.type
_entity_poly.pdbx_seq_one_letter_code
_entity_poly.pdbx_strand_id
1 'polypeptide(L)'
;DSPFTNAGLGSNLNLLGEIECDASIMDGKSLNFGAVGALSGIKNPVSVANRLLYEGQKGKLSAGRIPPCFLVGEGAFRWAVDHGIPACPPGIMATRFSLAAFKRNKRKLELAEKVETDLIQLKKRRQSNEKENDSGTLDTVGAVVVDQEGNVAAAVSSGGLALKHPGRVGQAALYGCGCWAENTGAHTPYSTAVSTSGICYFYKYFRKLLSFSISL
;
A
#
# COMPACT_ATOMS: atom_id res chain seq x y z
N ASP A 1 2.36 -13.34 -3.36
CA ASP A 1 2.50 -14.78 -3.72
C ASP A 1 1.46 -15.65 -3.08
N SER A 2 1.25 -15.56 -1.76
CA SER A 2 0.07 -16.15 -1.14
C SER A 2 -1.22 -15.55 -1.73
N PRO A 3 -2.22 -16.36 -2.12
CA PRO A 3 -3.49 -15.87 -2.65
C PRO A 3 -4.45 -15.35 -1.57
N PHE A 4 -4.09 -15.50 -0.30
CA PHE A 4 -4.93 -15.17 0.85
C PHE A 4 -4.62 -13.80 1.45
N THR A 5 -3.51 -13.18 1.05
CA THR A 5 -3.11 -11.87 1.54
C THR A 5 -3.62 -10.77 0.61
N ASN A 6 -4.00 -9.63 1.17
CA ASN A 6 -4.35 -8.43 0.40
C ASN A 6 -3.06 -7.69 -0.03
N ALA A 7 -2.21 -8.35 -0.82
CA ALA A 7 -0.98 -7.78 -1.38
C ALA A 7 -0.49 -8.57 -2.60
N GLY A 8 -0.25 -7.89 -3.72
CA GLY A 8 0.11 -8.54 -4.99
C GLY A 8 -1.01 -9.45 -5.50
N LEU A 9 -0.70 -10.72 -5.78
CA LEU A 9 -1.70 -11.74 -6.10
C LEU A 9 -2.69 -11.91 -4.94
N GLY A 10 -3.99 -11.84 -5.23
CA GLY A 10 -5.05 -11.94 -4.21
C GLY A 10 -5.50 -10.59 -3.63
N SER A 11 -4.91 -9.50 -4.08
CA SER A 11 -5.32 -8.14 -3.68
C SER A 11 -6.80 -7.85 -3.95
N ASN A 12 -7.35 -6.96 -3.14
CA ASN A 12 -8.67 -6.38 -3.32
C ASN A 12 -8.78 -5.64 -4.66
N LEU A 13 -9.98 -5.69 -5.24
CA LEU A 13 -10.30 -5.00 -6.48
C LEU A 13 -10.86 -3.59 -6.19
N ASN A 14 -10.48 -2.62 -7.01
CA ASN A 14 -11.02 -1.26 -7.02
C ASN A 14 -12.46 -1.22 -7.60
N LEU A 15 -13.09 -0.04 -7.67
CA LEU A 15 -14.46 0.11 -8.20
C LEU A 15 -14.65 -0.42 -9.64
N LEU A 16 -13.59 -0.38 -10.45
CA LEU A 16 -13.59 -0.87 -11.83
C LEU A 16 -13.36 -2.37 -11.93
N GLY A 17 -13.08 -3.05 -10.81
CA GLY A 17 -12.76 -4.47 -10.80
C GLY A 17 -11.28 -4.77 -11.14
N GLU A 18 -10.40 -3.79 -10.99
CA GLU A 18 -8.98 -3.90 -11.28
C GLU A 18 -8.16 -3.96 -9.99
N ILE A 19 -6.95 -4.54 -10.07
CA ILE A 19 -6.02 -4.62 -8.93
C ILE A 19 -5.00 -3.49 -9.04
N GLU A 20 -4.90 -2.72 -7.97
CA GLU A 20 -3.91 -1.64 -7.80
C GLU A 20 -3.25 -1.79 -6.44
N CYS A 21 -1.95 -2.03 -6.42
CA CYS A 21 -1.19 -2.29 -5.20
C CYS A 21 -0.33 -1.10 -4.79
N ASP A 22 -0.12 -1.00 -3.49
CA ASP A 22 0.77 -0.05 -2.83
C ASP A 22 1.88 -0.85 -2.11
N ALA A 23 3.13 -0.41 -2.18
CA ALA A 23 4.22 -1.01 -1.44
C ALA A 23 5.36 -0.02 -1.19
N SER A 24 6.10 -0.24 -0.11
CA SER A 24 7.31 0.52 0.20
C SER A 24 8.33 -0.31 0.97
N ILE A 25 9.57 0.13 0.93
CA ILE A 25 10.71 -0.43 1.65
C ILE A 25 11.68 0.68 2.04
N MET A 26 12.30 0.53 3.21
CA MET A 26 13.31 1.43 3.73
C MET A 26 14.51 0.65 4.27
N ASP A 27 15.71 1.14 3.98
CA ASP A 27 16.97 0.65 4.53
C ASP A 27 17.45 1.58 5.64
N GLY A 28 17.66 1.05 6.84
CA GLY A 28 18.07 1.82 8.01
C GLY A 28 19.50 2.32 7.95
N LYS A 29 20.38 1.68 7.18
CA LYS A 29 21.78 2.08 7.06
C LYS A 29 21.97 3.30 6.16
N SER A 30 21.39 3.26 4.96
CA SER A 30 21.49 4.37 3.99
C SER A 30 20.38 5.42 4.14
N LEU A 31 19.32 5.11 4.89
CA LEU A 31 18.07 5.87 4.96
C LEU A 31 17.36 6.00 3.60
N ASN A 32 17.77 5.23 2.59
CA ASN A 32 17.09 5.25 1.30
C ASN A 32 15.74 4.55 1.39
N PHE A 33 14.82 5.08 0.60
CA PHE A 33 13.43 4.65 0.55
C PHE A 33 13.04 4.39 -0.91
N GLY A 34 12.21 3.37 -1.10
CA GLY A 34 11.59 3.07 -2.38
C GLY A 34 10.12 2.74 -2.18
N ALA A 35 9.26 3.26 -3.06
CA ALA A 35 7.83 3.01 -3.01
C ALA A 35 7.16 2.98 -4.37
N VAL A 36 6.04 2.28 -4.43
CA VAL A 36 5.10 2.29 -5.55
C VAL A 36 3.67 2.42 -5.05
N GLY A 37 2.84 3.16 -5.77
CA GLY A 37 1.44 3.39 -5.43
C GLY A 37 0.52 3.21 -6.61
N ALA A 38 -0.69 2.70 -6.37
CA ALA A 38 -1.65 2.36 -7.41
C ALA A 38 -1.03 1.55 -8.57
N LEU A 39 -0.07 0.67 -8.27
CA LEU A 39 0.65 -0.12 -9.25
C LEU A 39 -0.19 -1.34 -9.66
N SER A 40 -0.54 -1.43 -10.93
CA SER A 40 -1.18 -2.60 -11.52
C SER A 40 -0.18 -3.40 -12.38
N GLY A 41 -0.55 -4.63 -12.75
CA GLY A 41 0.21 -5.42 -13.73
C GLY A 41 1.55 -5.97 -13.27
N ILE A 42 1.91 -5.86 -11.98
CA ILE A 42 3.14 -6.45 -11.41
C ILE A 42 2.78 -7.39 -10.26
N LYS A 43 3.30 -8.62 -10.30
CA LYS A 43 3.00 -9.66 -9.30
C LYS A 43 3.48 -9.29 -7.90
N ASN A 44 4.67 -8.70 -7.80
CA ASN A 44 5.36 -8.39 -6.54
C ASN A 44 5.69 -6.88 -6.47
N PRO A 45 4.75 -6.03 -6.00
CA PRO A 45 4.95 -4.59 -5.91
C PRO A 45 6.18 -4.17 -5.08
N VAL A 46 6.45 -4.90 -3.99
CA VAL A 46 7.62 -4.66 -3.12
C VAL A 46 8.95 -4.85 -3.86
N SER A 47 9.01 -5.69 -4.90
CA SER A 47 10.21 -5.85 -5.73
C SER A 47 10.51 -4.59 -6.55
N VAL A 48 9.47 -3.87 -7.00
CA VAL A 48 9.64 -2.57 -7.68
C VAL A 48 10.11 -1.51 -6.69
N ALA A 49 9.51 -1.46 -5.50
CA ALA A 49 9.95 -0.57 -4.42
C ALA A 49 11.42 -0.81 -4.04
N ASN A 50 11.83 -2.08 -3.88
CA ASN A 50 13.22 -2.45 -3.61
C ASN A 50 14.16 -2.05 -4.76
N ARG A 51 13.72 -2.20 -6.02
CA ARG A 51 14.53 -1.78 -7.16
C ARG A 51 14.71 -0.26 -7.19
N LEU A 52 13.68 0.52 -6.85
CA LEU A 52 13.78 1.98 -6.73
C LEU A 52 14.80 2.39 -5.65
N LEU A 53 14.74 1.76 -4.48
CA LEU A 53 15.70 1.98 -3.40
C LEU A 53 17.14 1.70 -3.87
N TYR A 54 17.35 0.57 -4.55
CA TYR A 54 18.67 0.18 -5.08
C TYR A 54 19.18 1.15 -6.15
N GLU A 55 18.36 1.58 -7.11
CA GLU A 55 18.76 2.59 -8.10
C GLU A 55 19.07 3.94 -7.43
N GLY A 56 18.35 4.29 -6.35
CA GLY A 56 18.65 5.46 -5.51
C GLY A 56 20.03 5.39 -4.85
N GLN A 57 20.47 4.20 -4.41
CA GLN A 57 21.80 3.99 -3.81
C GLN A 57 22.95 4.13 -4.81
N LYS A 58 22.72 3.91 -6.11
CA LYS A 58 23.74 4.11 -7.14
C LYS A 58 24.13 5.57 -7.36
N GLY A 59 23.38 6.50 -6.76
CA GLY A 59 23.65 7.93 -6.80
C GLY A 59 22.87 8.67 -7.88
N LYS A 60 23.42 9.79 -8.36
CA LYS A 60 22.71 10.68 -9.30
C LYS A 60 22.64 10.06 -10.70
N LEU A 61 21.50 10.25 -11.36
CA LEU A 61 21.32 9.96 -12.79
C LEU A 61 22.10 10.98 -13.65
N SER A 62 22.14 10.72 -14.97
CA SER A 62 22.70 11.65 -15.96
C SER A 62 22.15 13.07 -15.79
N ALA A 63 23.03 14.06 -15.98
CA ALA A 63 22.78 15.48 -15.71
C ALA A 63 22.50 15.81 -14.23
N GLY A 64 22.97 14.97 -13.30
CA GLY A 64 22.87 15.25 -11.86
C GLY A 64 21.46 15.10 -11.29
N ARG A 65 20.54 14.46 -12.02
CA ARG A 65 19.15 14.27 -11.60
C ARG A 65 19.08 13.24 -10.46
N ILE A 66 18.12 13.43 -9.56
CA ILE A 66 17.89 12.53 -8.43
C ILE A 66 17.00 11.36 -8.93
N PRO A 67 17.37 10.10 -8.72
CA PRO A 67 16.50 8.97 -9.03
C PRO A 67 15.17 9.06 -8.27
N PRO A 68 14.05 8.60 -8.85
CA PRO A 68 12.77 8.59 -8.15
C PRO A 68 12.81 7.60 -6.99
N CYS A 69 12.34 8.01 -5.81
CA CYS A 69 12.09 7.13 -4.67
C CYS A 69 10.63 6.67 -4.58
N PHE A 70 9.72 7.28 -5.35
CA PHE A 70 8.30 6.94 -5.36
C PHE A 70 7.73 7.12 -6.77
N LEU A 71 7.10 6.07 -7.31
CA LEU A 71 6.41 6.10 -8.61
C LEU A 71 4.99 5.56 -8.46
N VAL A 72 4.07 5.99 -9.32
CA VAL A 72 2.67 5.54 -9.27
C VAL A 72 2.12 5.14 -10.63
N GLY A 73 1.08 4.31 -10.61
CA GLY A 73 0.26 3.96 -11.78
C GLY A 73 1.06 3.43 -12.97
N GLU A 74 0.66 3.86 -14.17
CA GLU A 74 1.27 3.43 -15.44
C GLU A 74 2.77 3.76 -15.53
N GLY A 75 3.20 4.89 -14.95
CA GLY A 75 4.62 5.26 -14.94
C GLY A 75 5.47 4.28 -14.13
N ALA A 76 4.96 3.82 -12.98
CA ALA A 76 5.62 2.80 -12.18
C ALA A 76 5.65 1.44 -12.90
N PHE A 77 4.58 1.07 -13.61
CA PHE A 77 4.51 -0.16 -14.39
C PHE A 77 5.57 -0.18 -15.49
N ARG A 78 5.62 0.86 -16.34
CA ARG A 78 6.62 0.97 -17.41
C ARG A 78 8.04 0.93 -16.87
N TRP A 79 8.29 1.71 -15.83
CA TRP A 79 9.60 1.74 -15.18
C TRP A 79 10.01 0.35 -14.68
N ALA A 80 9.09 -0.41 -14.07
CA ALA A 80 9.36 -1.76 -13.60
C ALA A 80 9.75 -2.70 -14.76
N VAL A 81 9.00 -2.66 -15.86
CA VAL A 81 9.27 -3.46 -17.07
C VAL A 81 10.63 -3.10 -17.68
N ASP A 82 10.92 -1.80 -17.81
CA ASP A 82 12.20 -1.31 -18.34
C ASP A 82 13.40 -1.76 -17.47
N HIS A 83 13.17 -2.01 -16.18
CA HIS A 83 14.19 -2.50 -15.24
C HIS A 83 14.19 -4.04 -15.12
N GLY A 84 13.50 -4.76 -16.00
CA GLY A 84 13.51 -6.22 -16.08
C GLY A 84 12.58 -6.93 -15.09
N ILE A 85 11.63 -6.22 -14.48
CA ILE A 85 10.60 -6.83 -13.62
C ILE A 85 9.44 -7.32 -14.50
N PRO A 86 9.09 -8.61 -14.46
CA PRO A 86 8.12 -9.19 -15.38
C PRO A 86 6.70 -8.66 -15.12
N ALA A 87 6.03 -8.28 -16.20
CA ALA A 87 4.60 -7.97 -16.19
C ALA A 87 3.77 -9.22 -15.86
N CYS A 88 2.66 -9.02 -15.17
CA CYS A 88 1.72 -10.05 -14.75
C CYS A 88 0.31 -9.72 -15.27
N PRO A 89 -0.30 -10.58 -16.10
CA PRO A 89 -1.66 -10.40 -16.57
C PRO A 89 -2.69 -10.32 -15.43
N PRO A 90 -3.76 -9.51 -15.55
CA PRO A 90 -4.79 -9.38 -14.53
C PRO A 90 -5.45 -10.71 -14.11
N GLY A 91 -5.61 -11.64 -15.07
CA GLY A 91 -6.20 -12.96 -14.83
C GLY A 91 -5.37 -13.86 -13.91
N ILE A 92 -4.06 -13.58 -13.75
CA ILE A 92 -3.19 -14.29 -12.81
C ILE A 92 -3.22 -13.62 -11.44
N MET A 93 -3.31 -12.29 -11.39
CA MET A 93 -3.34 -11.52 -10.14
C MET A 93 -4.67 -11.68 -9.37
N ALA A 94 -5.79 -11.72 -10.10
CA ALA A 94 -7.12 -11.85 -9.52
C ALA A 94 -7.46 -13.31 -9.23
N THR A 95 -7.72 -13.62 -7.96
CA THR A 95 -8.10 -14.97 -7.54
C THR A 95 -9.61 -15.15 -7.60
N ARG A 96 -10.08 -16.40 -7.64
CA ARG A 96 -11.52 -16.69 -7.54
C ARG A 96 -12.15 -16.09 -6.28
N PHE A 97 -11.38 -16.04 -5.18
CA PHE A 97 -11.82 -15.47 -3.91
C PHE A 97 -11.93 -13.94 -3.98
N SER A 98 -10.92 -13.24 -4.51
CA SER A 98 -10.96 -11.77 -4.62
C SER A 98 -12.06 -11.30 -5.58
N LEU A 99 -12.28 -12.02 -6.70
CA LEU A 99 -13.38 -11.77 -7.63
C LEU A 99 -14.77 -12.01 -6.99
N ALA A 100 -14.92 -13.06 -6.18
CA ALA A 100 -16.17 -13.32 -5.46
C ALA A 100 -16.44 -12.24 -4.41
N ALA A 101 -15.42 -11.81 -3.67
CA ALA A 101 -15.50 -10.72 -2.71
C ALA A 101 -15.90 -9.40 -3.39
N PHE A 102 -15.28 -9.07 -4.53
CA PHE A 102 -15.64 -7.90 -5.33
C PHE A 102 -17.13 -7.91 -5.74
N LYS A 103 -17.62 -9.02 -6.31
CA LYS A 103 -19.03 -9.15 -6.70
C LYS A 103 -19.98 -8.99 -5.52
N ARG A 104 -19.63 -9.57 -4.36
CA ARG A 104 -20.42 -9.44 -3.12
C ARG A 104 -20.47 -7.99 -2.64
N ASN A 105 -19.32 -7.32 -2.59
CA ASN A 105 -19.24 -5.95 -2.10
C ASN A 105 -19.92 -4.97 -3.06
N LYS A 106 -19.78 -5.16 -4.38
CA LYS A 106 -20.43 -4.32 -5.38
C LYS A 106 -21.95 -4.40 -5.30
N ARG A 107 -22.50 -5.61 -5.14
CA ARG A 107 -23.96 -5.79 -4.92
C ARG A 107 -24.45 -5.10 -3.64
N LYS A 108 -23.66 -5.16 -2.56
CA LYS A 108 -23.99 -4.45 -1.31
C LYS A 108 -24.00 -2.94 -1.49
N LEU A 109 -23.02 -2.40 -2.24
CA LEU A 109 -22.94 -0.98 -2.55
C LEU A 109 -24.15 -0.52 -3.37
N GLU A 110 -24.49 -1.23 -4.45
CA GLU A 110 -25.67 -0.91 -5.28
C GLU A 110 -26.99 -0.99 -4.49
N LEU A 111 -27.10 -1.91 -3.54
CA LEU A 111 -28.26 -2.00 -2.65
C LEU A 111 -28.31 -0.81 -1.67
N ALA A 112 -27.17 -0.42 -1.10
CA ALA A 112 -27.08 0.73 -0.21
C ALA A 112 -27.40 2.03 -0.95
N GLU A 113 -26.92 2.22 -2.18
CA GLU A 113 -27.22 3.39 -3.01
C GLU A 113 -28.72 3.49 -3.33
N LYS A 114 -29.40 2.37 -3.60
CA LYS A 114 -30.86 2.33 -3.80
C LYS A 114 -31.60 2.71 -2.52
N VAL A 115 -31.22 2.09 -1.40
CA VAL A 115 -31.80 2.40 -0.08
C VAL A 115 -31.55 3.85 0.30
N GLU A 116 -30.39 4.42 -0.01
CA GLU A 116 -30.07 5.83 0.23
C GLU A 116 -30.89 6.75 -0.68
N THR A 117 -31.10 6.39 -1.96
CA THR A 117 -31.97 7.14 -2.86
C THR A 117 -33.43 7.15 -2.37
N ASP A 118 -33.92 6.01 -1.89
CA ASP A 118 -35.25 5.86 -1.30
C ASP A 118 -35.34 6.57 0.07
N LEU A 119 -34.27 6.54 0.86
CA LEU A 119 -34.15 7.25 2.14
C LEU A 119 -34.00 8.76 1.96
N ILE A 120 -33.37 9.28 0.90
CA ILE A 120 -33.31 10.71 0.60
C ILE A 120 -34.71 11.22 0.24
N GLN A 121 -35.57 10.39 -0.37
CA GLN A 121 -36.99 10.69 -0.54
C GLN A 121 -37.78 10.68 0.80
N LEU A 122 -37.37 9.87 1.78
CA LEU A 122 -38.07 9.70 3.07
C LEU A 122 -37.49 10.54 4.25
N LYS A 123 -36.20 10.91 4.24
CA LYS A 123 -35.46 11.62 5.32
C LYS A 123 -35.54 13.15 5.21
N LYS A 124 -36.74 13.67 4.90
CA LYS A 124 -37.20 14.96 5.47
C LYS A 124 -37.61 14.82 6.95
N ARG A 125 -37.55 13.61 7.54
CA ARG A 125 -37.78 13.35 8.96
C ARG A 125 -36.81 12.29 9.52
N ARG A 126 -35.97 12.73 10.46
CA ARG A 126 -35.19 11.99 11.48
C ARG A 126 -33.96 11.18 11.04
N GLN A 127 -32.84 11.55 11.67
CA GLN A 127 -31.56 10.84 11.68
C GLN A 127 -31.63 9.58 12.56
N SER A 128 -31.01 8.51 12.11
CA SER A 128 -30.63 7.39 12.98
C SER A 128 -29.31 6.78 12.53
N ASN A 129 -28.51 6.46 13.55
CA ASN A 129 -27.18 5.85 13.55
C ASN A 129 -27.11 4.52 12.78
N GLU A 130 -26.01 4.31 12.06
CA GLU A 130 -25.62 2.99 11.56
C GLU A 130 -24.35 2.50 12.27
N LYS A 131 -24.39 1.23 12.68
CA LYS A 131 -23.23 0.49 13.22
C LYS A 131 -22.49 -0.13 12.04
N GLU A 132 -21.24 0.26 11.84
CA GLU A 132 -20.34 -0.37 10.88
C GLU A 132 -20.00 -1.80 11.33
N ASN A 133 -20.53 -2.80 10.63
CA ASN A 133 -20.02 -4.17 10.72
C ASN A 133 -18.74 -4.27 9.89
N ASP A 134 -17.63 -3.84 10.51
CA ASP A 134 -16.27 -3.96 10.01
C ASP A 134 -15.90 -5.45 9.82
N SER A 135 -15.92 -5.92 8.57
CA SER A 135 -15.48 -7.27 8.22
C SER A 135 -14.80 -7.33 6.85
N GLY A 136 -14.18 -6.22 6.44
CA GLY A 136 -13.32 -6.19 5.26
C GLY A 136 -11.91 -6.62 5.65
N THR A 137 -11.57 -7.89 5.40
CA THR A 137 -10.24 -8.50 5.55
C THR A 137 -9.08 -7.53 5.32
N LEU A 138 -8.51 -7.05 6.44
CA LEU A 138 -7.38 -6.13 6.52
C LEU A 138 -6.06 -6.90 6.41
N ASP A 139 -5.79 -7.51 5.27
CA ASP A 139 -4.58 -8.35 5.14
C ASP A 139 -3.46 -7.60 4.40
N THR A 140 -3.17 -6.39 4.87
CA THR A 140 -1.90 -5.71 4.53
C THR A 140 -0.76 -6.49 5.16
N VAL A 141 0.29 -6.76 4.39
CA VAL A 141 1.45 -7.52 4.87
C VAL A 141 2.65 -6.60 5.03
N GLY A 142 3.49 -6.92 6.01
CA GLY A 142 4.70 -6.17 6.26
C GLY A 142 5.72 -7.01 7.01
N ALA A 143 6.97 -6.58 6.96
CA ALA A 143 8.09 -7.24 7.61
C ALA A 143 9.11 -6.20 8.10
N VAL A 144 9.77 -6.53 9.20
CA VAL A 144 10.96 -5.84 9.71
C VAL A 144 12.05 -6.87 9.92
N VAL A 145 13.29 -6.48 9.68
CA VAL A 145 14.46 -7.36 9.83
C VAL A 145 15.62 -6.60 10.48
N VAL A 146 16.47 -7.36 11.16
CA VAL A 146 17.77 -6.91 11.67
C VAL A 146 18.82 -7.96 11.28
N ASP A 147 19.95 -7.53 10.72
CA ASP A 147 21.05 -8.41 10.35
C ASP A 147 22.09 -8.55 11.49
N GLN A 148 23.15 -9.34 11.25
CA GLN A 148 24.21 -9.59 12.24
C GLN A 148 25.08 -8.36 12.54
N GLU A 149 25.10 -7.38 11.64
CA GLU A 149 25.80 -6.10 11.83
C GLU A 149 24.94 -5.08 12.59
N GLY A 150 23.68 -5.41 12.89
CA GLY A 150 22.73 -4.49 13.52
C GLY A 150 22.08 -3.52 12.54
N ASN A 151 22.19 -3.75 11.22
CA ASN A 151 21.46 -2.98 10.23
C ASN A 151 19.99 -3.44 10.19
N VAL A 152 19.08 -2.48 10.16
CA VAL A 152 17.64 -2.74 10.13
C VAL A 152 17.03 -2.38 8.77
N ALA A 153 15.98 -3.08 8.38
CA ALA A 153 15.16 -2.73 7.22
C ALA A 153 13.69 -3.05 7.48
N ALA A 154 12.80 -2.34 6.79
CA ALA A 154 11.36 -2.52 6.90
C ALA A 154 10.69 -2.42 5.54
N ALA A 155 9.66 -3.23 5.30
CA ALA A 155 8.87 -3.22 4.07
C ALA A 155 7.40 -3.51 4.34
N VAL A 156 6.52 -2.95 3.50
CA VAL A 156 5.07 -3.15 3.57
C VAL A 156 4.47 -3.25 2.18
N SER A 157 3.40 -4.03 2.02
CA SER A 157 2.63 -4.10 0.78
C SER A 157 1.14 -4.34 1.04
N SER A 158 0.29 -3.69 0.24
CA SER A 158 -1.17 -3.74 0.35
C SER A 158 -1.84 -3.65 -1.02
N GLY A 159 -2.98 -4.32 -1.22
CA GLY A 159 -3.93 -4.04 -2.29
C GLY A 159 -4.86 -2.86 -1.99
N GLY A 160 -4.83 -2.34 -0.76
CA GLY A 160 -5.70 -1.26 -0.30
C GLY A 160 -7.12 -1.74 0.02
N LEU A 161 -8.04 -0.79 0.21
CA LEU A 161 -9.43 -1.11 0.54
C LEU A 161 -10.16 -1.72 -0.66
N ALA A 162 -11.06 -2.66 -0.38
CA ALA A 162 -12.02 -3.13 -1.36
C ALA A 162 -12.88 -1.99 -1.88
N LEU A 163 -13.17 -2.01 -3.19
CA LEU A 163 -13.95 -0.97 -3.88
C LEU A 163 -13.39 0.45 -3.68
N LYS A 164 -12.07 0.57 -3.52
CA LYS A 164 -11.43 1.89 -3.55
C LYS A 164 -11.66 2.55 -4.91
N HIS A 165 -11.71 3.88 -4.91
CA HIS A 165 -11.64 4.63 -6.16
C HIS A 165 -10.32 4.30 -6.89
N PRO A 166 -10.32 4.12 -8.22
CA PRO A 166 -9.09 3.93 -9.00
C PRO A 166 -8.07 5.03 -8.72
N GLY A 167 -6.80 4.66 -8.67
CA GLY A 167 -5.71 5.58 -8.34
C GLY A 167 -5.62 5.96 -6.86
N ARG A 168 -6.47 5.42 -5.97
CA ARG A 168 -6.33 5.67 -4.53
C ARG A 168 -5.10 4.95 -3.98
N VAL A 169 -4.21 5.73 -3.41
CA VAL A 169 -2.99 5.30 -2.71
C VAL A 169 -3.22 5.26 -1.19
N GLY A 170 -2.80 4.16 -0.55
CA GLY A 170 -2.86 3.96 0.90
C GLY A 170 -1.51 4.15 1.61
N GLN A 171 -1.49 3.87 2.92
CA GLN A 171 -0.33 4.04 3.78
C GLN A 171 0.90 3.24 3.34
N ALA A 172 0.69 2.10 2.68
CA ALA A 172 1.76 1.19 2.28
C ALA A 172 2.73 1.82 1.26
N ALA A 173 2.35 2.89 0.56
CA ALA A 173 3.22 3.62 -0.36
C ALA A 173 3.76 4.94 0.22
N LEU A 174 3.19 5.42 1.34
CA LEU A 174 3.49 6.74 1.89
C LEU A 174 4.70 6.67 2.82
N TYR A 175 5.67 7.55 2.56
CA TYR A 175 6.90 7.69 3.35
C TYR A 175 6.58 7.93 4.84
N GLY A 176 7.21 7.13 5.72
CA GLY A 176 7.05 7.21 7.17
C GLY A 176 5.68 6.80 7.73
N CYS A 177 4.80 6.25 6.90
CA CYS A 177 3.49 5.76 7.31
C CYS A 177 3.41 4.23 7.22
N GLY A 178 3.79 3.68 6.07
CA GLY A 178 3.76 2.25 5.83
C GLY A 178 4.88 1.50 6.54
N CYS A 179 6.11 1.98 6.36
CA CYS A 179 7.29 1.46 7.03
C CYS A 179 8.29 2.56 7.40
N TRP A 180 9.16 2.27 8.36
CA TRP A 180 10.32 3.06 8.73
C TRP A 180 11.48 2.14 9.12
N ALA A 181 12.70 2.53 8.77
CA ALA A 181 13.91 1.85 9.23
C ALA A 181 15.01 2.89 9.39
N GLU A 182 15.70 2.87 10.52
CA GLU A 182 16.79 3.78 10.84
C GLU A 182 17.77 3.08 11.77
N ASN A 183 19.05 3.02 11.38
CA ASN A 183 20.12 2.50 12.24
C ASN A 183 20.45 3.48 13.36
N THR A 184 21.17 3.01 14.38
CA THR A 184 21.76 3.85 15.42
C THR A 184 22.54 5.03 14.82
N GLY A 185 22.24 6.24 15.29
CA GLY A 185 22.86 7.49 14.86
C GLY A 185 23.14 8.41 16.05
N ALA A 186 23.55 9.66 15.76
CA ALA A 186 23.94 10.62 16.81
C ALA A 186 22.80 10.98 17.78
N HIS A 187 21.54 10.92 17.31
CA HIS A 187 20.35 11.23 18.09
C HIS A 187 19.42 10.03 18.30
N THR A 188 19.78 8.87 17.74
CA THR A 188 18.98 7.64 17.78
C THR A 188 19.83 6.54 18.42
N PRO A 189 19.63 6.21 19.71
CA PRO A 189 20.50 5.29 20.44
C PRO A 189 20.38 3.83 19.98
N TYR A 190 19.31 3.49 19.26
CA TYR A 190 19.03 2.14 18.81
C TYR A 190 18.61 2.12 17.33
N SER A 191 19.05 1.09 16.61
CA SER A 191 18.47 0.76 15.31
C SER A 191 17.00 0.36 15.47
N THR A 192 16.11 1.05 14.77
CA THR A 192 14.65 0.90 14.88
C THR A 192 14.04 0.63 13.51
N ALA A 193 13.17 -0.38 13.42
CA ALA A 193 12.38 -0.66 12.23
C ALA A 193 10.92 -0.93 12.58
N VAL A 194 10.02 -0.41 11.75
CA VAL A 194 8.57 -0.46 11.96
C VAL A 194 7.88 -0.76 10.63
N SER A 195 6.86 -1.61 10.65
CA SER A 195 5.92 -1.82 9.54
C SER A 195 4.50 -1.78 10.06
N THR A 196 3.58 -1.15 9.33
CA THR A 196 2.20 -0.92 9.77
C THR A 196 1.19 -1.70 8.91
N SER A 197 0.05 -2.03 9.51
CA SER A 197 -1.11 -2.62 8.84
C SER A 197 -2.40 -1.97 9.38
N GLY A 198 -3.54 -2.23 8.72
CA GLY A 198 -4.84 -1.69 9.13
C GLY A 198 -5.35 -0.51 8.30
N ILE A 199 -6.32 0.21 8.86
CA ILE A 199 -7.12 1.22 8.14
C ILE A 199 -6.39 2.58 8.12
N CYS A 200 -6.17 3.09 6.90
CA CYS A 200 -5.55 4.40 6.66
C CYS A 200 -6.44 5.62 7.04
N TYR A 201 -7.73 5.42 7.37
CA TYR A 201 -8.67 6.50 7.73
C TYR A 201 -8.49 7.08 9.15
N PHE A 202 -7.48 6.65 9.92
CA PHE A 202 -7.10 7.37 11.14
C PHE A 202 -6.39 8.71 10.79
N TYR A 203 -7.16 9.62 10.18
CA TYR A 203 -6.82 11.04 9.92
C TYR A 203 -6.37 11.76 11.19
N LYS A 204 -6.75 11.27 12.37
CA LYS A 204 -6.34 11.83 13.66
C LYS A 204 -4.89 11.51 14.05
N TYR A 205 -4.30 10.45 13.52
CA TYR A 205 -2.91 10.08 13.81
C TYR A 205 -1.92 10.49 12.71
N PHE A 206 -2.36 10.84 11.50
CA PHE A 206 -1.46 11.33 10.44
C PHE A 206 -0.75 12.66 10.76
N ARG A 207 -1.15 13.35 11.85
CA ARG A 207 -0.38 14.48 12.41
C ARG A 207 0.95 14.06 13.06
N LYS A 208 1.13 12.77 13.33
CA LYS A 208 2.35 12.13 13.80
C LYS A 208 2.63 10.99 12.83
N LEU A 209 3.55 11.18 11.87
CA LEU A 209 4.07 10.11 11.01
C LEU A 209 4.26 8.85 11.86
N LEU A 210 3.39 7.85 11.72
CA LEU A 210 3.15 6.86 12.77
C LEU A 210 4.40 6.04 13.06
N SER A 211 5.10 5.63 12.00
CA SER A 211 6.35 4.88 12.09
C SER A 211 7.52 5.75 12.56
N PHE A 212 7.56 7.02 12.14
CA PHE A 212 8.55 7.98 12.62
C PHE A 212 8.35 8.34 14.10
N SER A 213 7.10 8.44 14.54
CA SER A 213 6.73 8.83 15.91
C SER A 213 6.81 7.68 16.90
N ILE A 214 6.87 6.42 16.42
CA ILE A 214 7.23 5.25 17.23
C ILE A 214 8.75 5.18 17.44
N SER A 215 9.53 5.79 16.54
CA SER A 215 11.00 5.77 16.58
C SER A 215 11.62 6.94 17.37
N LEU A 216 10.81 7.93 17.78
CA LEU A 216 11.18 9.07 18.63
C LEU A 216 10.69 8.88 20.07
#